data_AF-A0A945HR35-F1
#
_entry.id   AF-A0A945HR35-F1
#
_cell.length_a   1.000
_cell.length_b   1.000
_cell.length_c   1.000
_cell.angle_alpha   90.00
_cell.angle_beta   90.00
_cell.angle_gamma   90.00
#
_symmetry.space_group_name_H-M   'P 1'
#
loop_
_entity.id
_entity.type
_entity.pdbx_description
1 polymer ?
#
loop_
_entity_poly.entity_id
_entity_poly.type
_entity_poly.pdbx_seq_one_letter_code
_entity_poly.pdbx_strand_id
1 'polypeptide(L)'
;MKTLFIEKDSVQLDSVAINPDKFNVFNSLLKVIPSSEYRVDFSNALLKINSKKYSKITVKYFRIPDFITKVYTPFDEKFIIASSTNTDKLYSLTTNKKGSEIKLFDGLQTNGYITRGITSGNNQNAVANATLDLKITGKLSKEVTLRAAIFDTNIPIQEKGYSQKFTDFDRIFIEMFTDKWKVKAGDIALENKESYFMPIQKQITGLRVEAKINDHLKVAASGAVVRGKFNSYRITGREGNQGPYKIYGKNNEPAILMIRGSEQVYINGIQIKRGENKDYTIDYNLAEITFNTTYPITNDMRIAIEFQYADRNYTRFLTYEEAVYKSPKLNISGYFYSENDAKNQPLQQNLTDAQKNILASAGNNTNLMVAESAFLDSFDENKILYKKVISGATEVFEYSQNPDDILYFVTFTNVGLQKGDYVIDRSTAIGNVYEYVGRNQGSYTPIIKIIPPTKQQTFVVKSEYNFSKKTTLNSEIAIGNNDKNLFSDKEDENNIAVASKL
;
A
#
# COMPACT_ATOMS: atom_id res chain seq x y z
N MET A 1 14.62 -10.98 -75.31
CA MET A 1 14.60 -10.00 -76.43
C MET A 1 13.21 -9.41 -76.50
N LYS A 2 13.08 -8.11 -76.72
CA LYS A 2 11.80 -7.40 -76.76
C LYS A 2 11.72 -6.60 -78.06
N THR A 3 10.72 -6.85 -78.91
CA THR A 3 10.51 -6.10 -80.15
C THR A 3 9.49 -5.00 -79.90
N LEU A 4 9.81 -3.77 -80.33
CA LEU A 4 9.05 -2.55 -80.04
C LEU A 4 8.89 -1.73 -81.31
N PHE A 5 7.73 -1.11 -81.46
CA PHE A 5 7.50 -0.05 -82.45
C PHE A 5 7.81 1.29 -81.79
N ILE A 6 8.57 2.14 -82.47
CA ILE A 6 9.12 3.37 -81.90
C ILE A 6 8.33 4.54 -82.46
N GLU A 7 7.44 5.10 -81.64
CA GLU A 7 6.65 6.27 -81.99
C GLU A 7 7.27 7.58 -81.49
N LYS A 8 8.07 7.50 -80.42
CA LYS A 8 8.74 8.64 -79.77
C LYS A 8 10.21 8.32 -79.53
N ASP A 9 11.03 9.37 -79.45
CA ASP A 9 12.48 9.24 -79.32
C ASP A 9 12.95 8.66 -77.98
N SER A 10 12.05 8.45 -77.01
CA SER A 10 12.34 7.83 -75.71
C SER A 10 11.36 6.69 -75.45
N VAL A 11 11.89 5.52 -75.12
CA VAL A 11 11.13 4.27 -74.99
C VAL A 11 11.50 3.55 -73.72
N GLN A 12 10.51 3.28 -72.88
CA GLN A 12 10.65 2.52 -71.65
C GLN A 12 10.81 1.04 -71.99
N LEU A 13 11.96 0.45 -71.66
CA LEU A 13 12.24 -0.96 -71.95
C LEU A 13 11.67 -1.88 -70.88
N ASP A 14 11.82 -1.53 -69.60
CA ASP A 14 11.41 -2.37 -68.46
C ASP A 14 10.99 -1.52 -67.24
N SER A 15 10.41 -2.13 -66.21
CA SER A 15 10.05 -1.42 -64.97
C SER A 15 11.18 -1.43 -63.92
N VAL A 16 12.26 -2.16 -64.20
CA VAL A 16 13.43 -2.30 -63.31
C VAL A 16 14.70 -2.04 -64.09
N ALA A 17 15.79 -1.73 -63.38
CA ALA A 17 17.08 -1.48 -63.99
C ALA A 17 17.53 -2.66 -64.87
N ILE A 18 18.20 -2.34 -65.97
CA ILE A 18 18.71 -3.31 -66.95
C ILE A 18 20.23 -3.30 -66.95
N ASN A 19 20.83 -4.46 -67.15
CA ASN A 19 22.28 -4.61 -67.13
C ASN A 19 22.89 -4.02 -68.43
N PRO A 20 23.91 -3.14 -68.35
CA PRO A 20 24.62 -2.65 -69.52
C PRO A 20 25.40 -3.74 -70.28
N ASP A 21 25.83 -4.80 -69.61
CA ASP A 21 26.55 -5.90 -70.22
C ASP A 21 25.65 -6.68 -71.18
N LYS A 22 26.13 -6.85 -72.42
CA LYS A 22 25.43 -7.55 -73.52
C LYS A 22 24.11 -6.89 -73.93
N PHE A 23 23.98 -5.57 -73.74
CA PHE A 23 22.89 -4.79 -74.31
C PHE A 23 23.08 -4.57 -75.81
N ASN A 24 22.10 -4.96 -76.62
CA ASN A 24 22.13 -4.73 -78.07
C ASN A 24 20.77 -4.29 -78.61
N VAL A 25 20.78 -3.29 -79.49
CA VAL A 25 19.62 -2.84 -80.25
C VAL A 25 19.79 -3.28 -81.70
N PHE A 26 18.74 -3.86 -82.27
CA PHE A 26 18.69 -4.34 -83.64
C PHE A 26 17.59 -3.63 -84.41
N ASN A 27 17.81 -3.35 -85.70
CA ASN A 27 16.78 -2.81 -86.58
C ASN A 27 15.75 -3.87 -87.00
N SER A 28 14.79 -3.49 -87.84
CA SER A 28 13.73 -4.39 -88.35
C SER A 28 14.24 -5.62 -89.11
N LEU A 29 15.48 -5.58 -89.64
CA LEU A 29 16.15 -6.67 -90.34
C LEU A 29 17.13 -7.45 -89.43
N LEU A 30 17.06 -7.24 -88.11
CA LEU A 30 17.91 -7.87 -87.09
C LEU A 30 19.42 -7.58 -87.23
N LYS A 31 19.81 -6.48 -87.90
CA LYS A 31 21.19 -5.98 -87.88
C LYS A 31 21.41 -5.06 -86.67
N VAL A 32 22.57 -5.17 -86.03
CA VAL A 32 22.96 -4.37 -84.86
C VAL A 32 23.02 -2.88 -85.24
N ILE A 33 22.35 -2.04 -84.46
CA ILE A 33 22.44 -0.59 -84.55
C ILE A 33 23.67 -0.13 -83.74
N PRO A 34 24.56 0.74 -84.28
CA PRO A 34 25.73 1.24 -83.56
C PRO A 34 25.34 2.01 -82.29
N SER A 35 26.13 1.89 -81.22
CA SER A 35 25.87 2.57 -79.93
C SER A 35 25.98 4.10 -80.01
N SER A 36 26.54 4.67 -81.07
CA SER A 36 26.51 6.12 -81.33
C SER A 36 25.12 6.64 -81.71
N GLU A 37 24.21 5.76 -82.14
CA GLU A 37 22.88 6.13 -82.63
C GLU A 37 21.78 6.10 -81.57
N TYR A 38 22.10 5.61 -80.37
CA TYR A 38 21.16 5.57 -79.25
C TYR A 38 21.86 5.83 -77.93
N ARG A 39 21.09 6.25 -76.92
CA ARG A 39 21.56 6.36 -75.53
C ARG A 39 20.64 5.56 -74.63
N VAL A 40 21.20 4.93 -73.61
CA VAL A 40 20.42 4.13 -72.65
C VAL A 40 20.70 4.63 -71.24
N ASP A 41 19.63 4.90 -70.50
CA ASP A 41 19.67 5.00 -69.04
C ASP A 41 19.38 3.60 -68.48
N PHE A 42 20.44 2.90 -68.07
CA PHE A 42 20.35 1.52 -67.60
C PHE A 42 19.64 1.41 -66.24
N SER A 43 19.76 2.41 -65.37
CA SER A 43 19.12 2.43 -64.06
C SER A 43 17.61 2.55 -64.17
N ASN A 44 17.15 3.39 -65.10
CA ASN A 44 15.72 3.61 -65.35
C ASN A 44 15.17 2.79 -66.51
N ALA A 45 15.98 1.91 -67.13
CA ALA A 45 15.65 1.14 -68.32
C ALA A 45 15.02 1.94 -69.48
N LEU A 46 15.53 3.14 -69.74
CA LEU A 46 15.02 4.05 -70.75
C LEU A 46 15.97 4.12 -71.96
N LEU A 47 15.49 3.75 -73.14
CA LEU A 47 16.22 3.85 -74.41
C LEU A 47 15.82 5.12 -75.15
N LYS A 48 16.80 5.94 -75.52
CA LYS A 48 16.62 7.09 -76.41
C LYS A 48 17.18 6.78 -77.79
N ILE A 49 16.33 6.77 -78.81
CA ILE A 49 16.67 6.43 -80.20
C ILE A 49 15.73 7.17 -81.15
N ASN A 50 16.24 7.65 -82.30
CA ASN A 50 15.45 8.47 -83.24
C ASN A 50 14.30 7.66 -83.88
N SER A 51 13.06 8.02 -83.54
CA SER A 51 11.84 7.32 -83.97
C SER A 51 11.53 7.48 -85.46
N LYS A 52 11.97 8.59 -86.06
CA LYS A 52 11.82 8.83 -87.51
C LYS A 52 12.75 7.94 -88.34
N LYS A 53 13.93 7.59 -87.81
CA LYS A 53 14.92 6.74 -88.48
C LYS A 53 14.62 5.25 -88.31
N TYR A 54 14.15 4.85 -87.12
CA TYR A 54 13.86 3.46 -86.80
C TYR A 54 12.43 3.30 -86.29
N SER A 55 11.51 2.85 -87.16
CA SER A 55 10.11 2.63 -86.78
C SER A 55 9.87 1.33 -85.99
N LYS A 56 10.75 0.34 -86.13
CA LYS A 56 10.71 -0.94 -85.42
C LYS A 56 12.11 -1.40 -85.03
N ILE A 57 12.29 -1.75 -83.76
CA ILE A 57 13.56 -2.27 -83.24
C ILE A 57 13.32 -3.53 -82.38
N THR A 58 14.38 -4.31 -82.21
CA THR A 58 14.42 -5.40 -81.23
C THR A 58 15.56 -5.15 -80.27
N VAL A 59 15.30 -5.24 -78.97
CA VAL A 59 16.30 -5.01 -77.92
C VAL A 59 16.58 -6.31 -77.18
N LYS A 60 17.86 -6.65 -77.03
CA LYS A 60 18.33 -7.73 -76.15
C LYS A 60 18.98 -7.09 -74.92
N TYR A 61 18.42 -7.37 -73.75
CA TYR A 61 18.92 -6.89 -72.46
C TYR A 61 18.65 -7.92 -71.37
N PHE A 62 19.41 -7.83 -70.28
CA PHE A 62 19.18 -8.60 -69.05
C PHE A 62 18.55 -7.68 -67.99
N ARG A 63 17.55 -8.16 -67.27
CA ARG A 63 16.95 -7.45 -66.12
C ARG A 63 17.83 -7.67 -64.91
N ILE A 64 18.10 -6.63 -64.14
CA ILE A 64 18.71 -6.78 -62.81
C ILE A 64 17.59 -7.26 -61.87
N PRO A 65 17.83 -8.31 -61.06
CA PRO A 65 16.80 -8.82 -60.16
C PRO A 65 16.27 -7.74 -59.21
N ASP A 66 14.95 -7.67 -59.09
CA ASP A 66 14.24 -6.64 -58.32
C ASP A 66 14.74 -6.49 -56.87
N PHE A 67 15.21 -7.58 -56.25
CA PHE A 67 15.72 -7.56 -54.86
C PHE A 67 17.02 -6.75 -54.69
N ILE A 68 17.81 -6.57 -55.76
CA ILE A 68 19.04 -5.75 -55.71
C ILE A 68 18.70 -4.27 -55.85
N THR A 69 17.62 -3.93 -56.58
CA THR A 69 17.19 -2.55 -56.82
C THR A 69 16.10 -2.08 -55.85
N LYS A 70 15.65 -2.95 -54.94
CA LYS A 70 14.61 -2.61 -53.96
C LYS A 70 15.23 -1.86 -52.78
N VAL A 71 14.80 -0.62 -52.59
CA VAL A 71 15.17 0.16 -51.41
C VAL A 71 14.37 -0.37 -50.21
N TYR A 72 15.07 -0.92 -49.22
CA TYR A 72 14.48 -1.33 -47.94
C TYR A 72 14.60 -0.18 -46.96
N THR A 73 13.49 0.52 -46.73
CA THR A 73 13.40 1.57 -45.70
C THR A 73 12.42 1.13 -44.61
N PRO A 74 12.75 1.32 -43.32
CA PRO A 74 11.82 1.05 -42.22
C PRO A 74 10.65 2.05 -42.19
N PHE A 75 10.75 3.18 -42.89
CA PHE A 75 9.72 4.22 -42.93
C PHE A 75 9.38 4.62 -44.36
N ASP A 76 8.09 4.69 -44.66
CA ASP A 76 7.59 5.13 -45.97
C ASP A 76 7.69 6.65 -46.07
N GLU A 77 8.50 7.13 -47.02
CA GLU A 77 8.83 8.55 -47.20
C GLU A 77 7.59 9.43 -47.43
N LYS A 78 6.46 8.87 -47.92
CA LYS A 78 5.22 9.64 -48.07
C LYS A 78 4.63 10.11 -46.73
N PHE A 79 5.04 9.48 -45.62
CA PHE A 79 4.69 9.88 -44.26
C PHE A 79 5.80 10.72 -43.59
N ILE A 80 6.94 10.91 -44.24
CA ILE A 80 8.02 11.77 -43.77
C ILE A 80 7.76 13.17 -44.32
N ILE A 81 7.15 14.01 -43.49
CA ILE A 81 6.86 15.41 -43.83
C ILE A 81 8.19 16.18 -43.85
N ALA A 82 8.67 16.55 -45.04
CA ALA A 82 9.80 17.44 -45.19
C ALA A 82 9.43 18.83 -44.66
N SER A 83 9.91 19.17 -43.45
CA SER A 83 9.91 20.51 -42.83
C SER A 83 8.88 21.46 -43.45
N SER A 84 7.61 21.28 -43.12
CA SER A 84 6.61 22.31 -43.41
C SER A 84 7.03 23.56 -42.65
N THR A 85 7.11 24.70 -43.34
CA THR A 85 7.06 26.00 -42.67
C THR A 85 5.71 26.05 -41.97
N ASN A 86 5.70 25.65 -40.69
CA ASN A 86 4.52 25.53 -39.84
C ASN A 86 3.85 26.91 -39.65
N THR A 87 3.05 27.31 -40.65
CA THR A 87 1.97 28.29 -40.51
C THR A 87 0.63 27.60 -40.26
N ASP A 88 0.62 26.26 -40.20
CA ASP A 88 -0.52 25.52 -39.68
C ASP A 88 -0.69 25.83 -38.20
N LYS A 89 -1.93 26.19 -37.86
CA LYS A 89 -2.36 26.63 -36.54
C LYS A 89 -1.86 25.63 -35.49
N LEU A 90 -0.77 25.98 -34.80
CA LEU A 90 -0.31 25.25 -33.63
C LEU A 90 -1.48 25.23 -32.66
N TYR A 91 -2.04 24.04 -32.42
CA TYR A 91 -2.86 23.82 -31.24
C TYR A 91 -1.90 23.84 -30.04
N SER A 92 -1.53 25.04 -29.64
CA SER A 92 -1.16 25.25 -28.27
C SER A 92 -2.41 24.94 -27.46
N LEU A 93 -2.27 24.10 -26.43
CA LEU A 93 -3.14 24.17 -25.26
C LEU A 93 -2.85 25.50 -24.52
N THR A 94 -2.86 26.63 -25.23
CA THR A 94 -2.98 27.95 -24.62
C THR A 94 -4.37 27.96 -24.06
N THR A 95 -4.46 27.66 -22.78
CA THR A 95 -5.69 27.83 -22.04
C THR A 95 -6.01 29.33 -22.12
N ASN A 96 -7.00 29.71 -22.92
CA ASN A 96 -7.53 31.09 -22.90
C ASN A 96 -8.34 31.36 -21.63
N LYS A 97 -8.37 30.41 -20.68
CA LYS A 97 -8.71 30.74 -19.30
C LYS A 97 -7.66 31.71 -18.81
N LYS A 98 -8.07 32.94 -18.47
CA LYS A 98 -7.30 33.77 -17.54
C LYS A 98 -6.88 32.85 -16.40
N GLY A 99 -5.57 32.70 -16.18
CA GLY A 99 -5.06 32.01 -15.01
C GLY A 99 -5.81 32.58 -13.82
N SER A 100 -6.52 31.72 -13.10
CA SER A 100 -7.26 32.17 -11.94
C SER A 100 -6.25 32.83 -11.00
N GLU A 101 -6.37 34.15 -10.76
CA GLU A 101 -5.55 34.87 -9.78
C GLU A 101 -5.95 34.50 -8.34
N ILE A 102 -6.40 33.26 -8.12
CA ILE A 102 -6.54 32.73 -6.79
C ILE A 102 -5.12 32.56 -6.26
N LYS A 103 -4.66 33.57 -5.53
CA LYS A 103 -3.51 33.47 -4.65
C LYS A 103 -3.88 32.55 -3.50
N LEU A 104 -3.75 31.25 -3.74
CA LEU A 104 -3.85 30.25 -2.68
C LEU A 104 -2.82 30.61 -1.61
N PHE A 105 -3.27 30.73 -0.36
CA PHE A 105 -2.41 31.03 0.79
C PHE A 105 -1.76 32.42 0.76
N ASP A 106 -2.43 33.44 0.22
CA ASP A 106 -1.93 34.83 0.26
C ASP A 106 -1.63 35.28 1.71
N GLY A 107 -0.45 35.85 1.93
CA GLY A 107 0.06 36.19 3.27
C GLY A 107 0.63 35.01 4.09
N LEU A 108 0.63 33.78 3.56
CA LEU A 108 1.24 32.61 4.17
C LEU A 108 2.48 32.18 3.39
N GLN A 109 3.50 31.71 4.11
CA GLN A 109 4.69 31.10 3.56
C GLN A 109 4.40 29.64 3.23
N THR A 110 4.63 29.24 1.99
CA THR A 110 4.53 27.87 1.51
C THR A 110 5.92 27.36 1.15
N ASN A 111 6.24 26.13 1.56
CA ASN A 111 7.50 25.46 1.22
C ASN A 111 7.22 23.99 0.95
N GLY A 112 7.76 23.45 -0.14
CA GLY A 112 7.48 22.08 -0.53
C GLY A 112 7.53 21.86 -2.04
N TYR A 113 7.13 20.67 -2.45
CA TYR A 113 7.03 20.29 -3.86
C TYR A 113 5.84 19.37 -4.09
N ILE A 114 5.37 19.38 -5.34
CA ILE A 114 4.37 18.44 -5.84
C ILE A 114 4.98 17.78 -7.06
N THR A 115 5.20 16.48 -6.98
CA THR A 115 5.70 15.69 -8.11
C THR A 115 4.55 14.87 -8.69
N ARG A 116 4.35 14.96 -10.00
CA ARG A 116 3.40 14.12 -10.74
C ARG A 116 4.16 13.46 -11.87
N GLY A 117 4.21 12.14 -11.87
CA GLY A 117 4.90 11.34 -12.87
C GLY A 117 3.93 10.35 -13.51
N ILE A 118 4.13 10.06 -14.78
CA ILE A 118 3.46 8.95 -15.47
C ILE A 118 4.57 7.97 -15.85
N THR A 119 4.42 6.72 -15.43
CA THR A 119 5.35 5.64 -15.78
C THR A 119 4.66 4.69 -16.75
N SER A 120 5.33 4.34 -17.84
CA SER A 120 4.83 3.40 -18.85
C SER A 120 5.97 2.46 -19.28
N GLY A 121 5.67 1.18 -19.51
CA GLY A 121 6.65 0.17 -19.87
C GLY A 121 6.08 -0.86 -20.85
N ASN A 122 6.97 -1.57 -21.58
CA ASN A 122 6.59 -2.43 -22.72
C ASN A 122 5.65 -3.61 -22.41
N ASN A 123 5.31 -3.88 -21.15
CA ASN A 123 4.37 -4.93 -20.71
C ASN A 123 3.58 -4.53 -19.44
N GLN A 124 3.44 -3.23 -19.15
CA GLN A 124 2.74 -2.75 -17.96
C GLN A 124 1.74 -1.63 -18.32
N ASN A 125 0.66 -1.55 -17.55
CA ASN A 125 -0.28 -0.42 -17.66
C ASN A 125 0.43 0.88 -17.28
N ALA A 126 0.04 1.99 -17.91
CA ALA A 126 0.53 3.31 -17.50
C ALA A 126 0.07 3.64 -16.07
N VAL A 127 1.03 3.92 -15.18
CA VAL A 127 0.75 4.25 -13.78
C VAL A 127 1.02 5.74 -13.55
N ALA A 128 0.04 6.45 -13.01
CA ALA A 128 0.21 7.82 -12.53
C ALA A 128 0.68 7.79 -11.08
N ASN A 129 1.86 8.36 -10.82
CA ASN A 129 2.44 8.51 -9.50
C ASN A 129 2.34 9.98 -9.09
N ALA A 130 1.96 10.23 -7.83
CA ALA A 130 1.92 11.55 -7.25
C ALA A 130 2.59 11.54 -5.88
N THR A 131 3.33 12.61 -5.59
CA THR A 131 3.93 12.87 -4.29
C THR A 131 3.73 14.33 -3.95
N LEU A 132 3.34 14.60 -2.71
CA LEU A 132 3.14 15.93 -2.16
C LEU A 132 3.91 16.03 -0.84
N ASP A 133 4.85 16.97 -0.75
CA ASP A 133 5.37 17.47 0.53
C ASP A 133 5.12 18.97 0.54
N LEU A 134 4.18 19.42 1.37
CA LEU A 134 3.81 20.83 1.46
C LEU A 134 3.71 21.26 2.91
N LYS A 135 4.47 22.30 3.26
CA LYS A 135 4.40 23.00 4.54
C LYS A 135 3.89 24.40 4.32
N ILE A 136 2.94 24.81 5.16
CA ILE A 136 2.30 26.12 5.11
C ILE A 136 2.43 26.75 6.49
N THR A 137 2.91 27.99 6.58
CA THR A 137 2.97 28.72 7.84
C THR A 137 2.76 30.21 7.65
N GLY A 138 2.09 30.86 8.58
CA GLY A 138 1.94 32.31 8.55
C GLY A 138 0.85 32.79 9.48
N LYS A 139 0.73 34.11 9.60
CA LYS A 139 -0.30 34.75 10.41
C LYS A 139 -1.60 34.89 9.62
N LEU A 140 -2.69 34.31 10.11
CA LEU A 140 -4.04 34.52 9.58
C LEU A 140 -4.64 35.85 10.06
N SER A 141 -4.22 36.32 11.24
CA SER A 141 -4.56 37.61 11.81
C SER A 141 -3.42 38.12 12.69
N LYS A 142 -3.60 39.26 13.40
CA LYS A 142 -2.56 39.78 14.31
C LYS A 142 -2.13 38.76 15.37
N GLU A 143 -3.08 37.94 15.85
CA GLU A 143 -2.92 37.02 16.98
C GLU A 143 -2.94 35.53 16.58
N VAL A 144 -3.55 35.18 15.44
CA VAL A 144 -3.74 33.79 15.02
C VAL A 144 -2.68 33.39 14.00
N THR A 145 -1.94 32.32 14.30
CA THR A 145 -0.95 31.71 13.41
C THR A 145 -1.46 30.36 12.92
N LEU A 146 -1.25 30.09 11.62
CA LEU A 146 -1.50 28.81 10.97
C LEU A 146 -0.17 28.08 10.73
N ARG A 147 -0.18 26.77 10.95
CA ARG A 147 0.85 25.84 10.54
C ARG A 147 0.18 24.59 9.97
N ALA A 148 0.52 24.19 8.76
CA ALA A 148 0.07 22.93 8.20
C ALA A 148 1.25 22.17 7.58
N ALA A 149 1.17 20.85 7.60
CA ALA A 149 2.05 19.98 6.86
C ALA A 149 1.21 18.88 6.21
N ILE A 150 1.37 18.71 4.91
CA ILE A 150 0.70 17.69 4.11
C ILE A 150 1.80 16.91 3.42
N PHE A 151 1.95 15.66 3.83
CA PHE A 151 2.85 14.70 3.20
C PHE A 151 2.04 13.50 2.75
N ASP A 152 1.97 13.29 1.44
CA ASP A 152 1.27 12.19 0.77
C ASP A 152 2.22 11.57 -0.26
N THR A 153 2.45 10.27 -0.13
CA THR A 153 3.28 9.48 -1.05
C THR A 153 2.51 8.28 -1.57
N ASN A 154 2.18 8.27 -2.86
CA ASN A 154 1.70 7.07 -3.53
C ASN A 154 2.91 6.30 -4.09
N ILE A 155 3.37 5.25 -3.38
CA ILE A 155 4.46 4.38 -3.87
C ILE A 155 3.87 3.42 -4.91
N PRO A 156 4.48 3.27 -6.10
CA PRO A 156 3.97 2.38 -7.12
C PRO A 156 3.89 0.93 -6.62
N ILE A 157 2.78 0.28 -6.97
CA ILE A 157 2.45 -1.10 -6.63
C ILE A 157 3.52 -2.01 -7.25
N GLN A 158 4.31 -2.72 -6.43
CA GLN A 158 5.19 -3.77 -6.94
C GLN A 158 4.34 -4.97 -7.36
N GLU A 159 4.69 -5.61 -8.49
CA GLU A 159 3.91 -6.64 -9.23
C GLU A 159 3.51 -7.90 -8.43
N LYS A 160 3.85 -8.01 -7.13
CA LYS A 160 3.48 -9.16 -6.26
C LYS A 160 2.95 -8.77 -4.87
N GLY A 161 2.56 -7.50 -4.64
CA GLY A 161 2.09 -7.02 -3.34
C GLY A 161 0.57 -6.95 -3.22
N TYR A 162 0.02 -7.33 -2.05
CA TYR A 162 -1.38 -7.15 -1.70
C TYR A 162 -1.81 -5.67 -1.85
N SER A 163 -2.94 -5.43 -2.53
CA SER A 163 -3.55 -4.11 -2.69
C SER A 163 -4.22 -3.66 -1.38
N GLN A 164 -3.45 -3.14 -0.43
CA GLN A 164 -4.00 -2.40 0.71
C GLN A 164 -3.77 -0.90 0.51
N LYS A 165 -4.80 -0.07 0.76
CA LYS A 165 -4.68 1.39 0.61
C LYS A 165 -3.61 1.93 1.56
N PHE A 166 -2.54 2.49 1.00
CA PHE A 166 -1.33 3.00 1.68
C PHE A 166 -1.52 4.39 2.33
N THR A 167 -2.72 4.71 2.84
CA THR A 167 -3.02 6.02 3.48
C THR A 167 -2.54 6.11 4.94
N ASP A 168 -2.05 5.00 5.51
CA ASP A 168 -1.64 4.94 6.93
C ASP A 168 -0.23 5.54 7.16
N PHE A 169 0.45 5.99 6.10
CA PHE A 169 1.83 6.52 6.11
C PHE A 169 1.92 8.04 5.89
N ASP A 170 0.80 8.70 5.63
CA ASP A 170 0.74 10.13 5.39
C ASP A 170 0.86 10.93 6.70
N ARG A 171 1.46 12.12 6.62
CA ARG A 171 1.48 13.09 7.73
C ARG A 171 0.69 14.31 7.30
N ILE A 172 -0.55 14.37 7.74
CA ILE A 172 -1.47 15.45 7.33
C ILE A 172 -2.01 16.10 8.59
N PHE A 173 -1.55 17.31 8.89
CA PHE A 173 -2.15 18.10 9.97
C PHE A 173 -2.25 19.58 9.63
N ILE A 174 -3.22 20.21 10.24
CA ILE A 174 -3.42 21.66 10.26
C ILE A 174 -3.52 22.09 11.72
N GLU A 175 -2.77 23.12 12.09
CA GLU A 175 -2.67 23.67 13.42
C GLU A 175 -2.93 25.18 13.35
N MET A 176 -3.89 25.67 14.13
CA MET A 176 -4.16 27.08 14.34
C MET A 176 -3.97 27.41 15.80
N PHE A 177 -3.24 28.48 16.11
CA PHE A 177 -2.93 28.81 17.50
C PHE A 177 -2.75 30.30 17.75
N THR A 178 -2.91 30.66 19.03
CA THR A 178 -2.60 31.94 19.65
C THR A 178 -1.75 31.68 20.91
N ASP A 179 -1.46 32.71 21.69
CA ASP A 179 -0.82 32.55 23.02
C ASP A 179 -1.73 31.86 24.06
N LYS A 180 -3.05 31.82 23.82
CA LYS A 180 -4.06 31.31 24.78
C LYS A 180 -4.65 29.98 24.37
N TRP A 181 -4.70 29.64 23.09
CA TRP A 181 -5.33 28.42 22.62
C TRP A 181 -4.66 27.87 21.37
N LYS A 182 -4.82 26.57 21.14
CA LYS A 182 -4.34 25.86 19.96
C LYS A 182 -5.36 24.81 19.54
N VAL A 183 -5.69 24.77 18.26
CA VAL A 183 -6.53 23.76 17.64
C VAL A 183 -5.70 23.04 16.60
N LYS A 184 -5.62 21.73 16.70
CA LYS A 184 -4.92 20.87 15.74
C LYS A 184 -5.89 19.84 15.18
N ALA A 185 -5.95 19.72 13.86
CA ALA A 185 -6.77 18.77 13.12
C ALA A 185 -5.89 17.90 12.21
N GLY A 186 -6.29 16.65 12.00
CA GLY A 186 -5.53 15.66 11.24
C GLY A 186 -4.70 14.76 12.16
N ASP A 187 -3.46 14.48 11.79
CA ASP A 187 -2.59 13.56 12.52
C ASP A 187 -1.99 14.18 13.78
N ILE A 188 -2.32 13.59 14.92
CA ILE A 188 -1.99 14.07 16.25
C ILE A 188 -1.27 12.95 16.99
N ALA A 189 -0.10 13.28 17.53
CA ALA A 189 0.58 12.45 18.52
C ALA A 189 0.07 12.86 19.91
N LEU A 190 -0.60 11.94 20.59
CA LEU A 190 -0.93 12.06 22.00
C LEU A 190 0.23 11.52 22.83
N GLU A 191 0.66 12.28 23.82
CA GLU A 191 1.77 11.92 24.69
C GLU A 191 1.49 12.35 26.14
N ASN A 192 1.66 11.42 27.07
CA ASN A 192 1.66 11.69 28.51
C ASN A 192 2.80 10.88 29.12
N LYS A 193 3.80 11.58 29.69
CA LYS A 193 4.93 10.98 30.42
C LYS A 193 4.90 11.32 31.92
N GLU A 194 3.90 12.11 32.33
CA GLU A 194 3.81 12.65 33.69
C GLU A 194 3.05 11.72 34.63
N SER A 195 2.05 11.00 34.10
CA SER A 195 1.27 10.01 34.85
C SER A 195 1.99 8.67 34.92
N TYR A 196 2.02 8.07 36.12
CA TYR A 196 2.51 6.71 36.31
C TYR A 196 1.51 5.66 35.82
N PHE A 197 0.22 5.89 36.05
CA PHE A 197 -0.84 4.92 35.69
C PHE A 197 -1.35 5.07 34.25
N MET A 198 -1.04 6.19 33.60
CA MET A 198 -1.44 6.44 32.21
C MET A 198 -0.32 7.10 31.40
N PRO A 199 0.84 6.44 31.26
CA PRO A 199 1.79 6.81 30.22
C PRO A 199 1.15 6.50 28.86
N ILE A 200 1.02 7.51 28.00
CA ILE A 200 0.48 7.31 26.65
C ILE A 200 1.47 7.81 25.61
N GLN A 201 1.59 7.08 24.51
CA GLN A 201 2.22 7.53 23.29
C GLN A 201 1.44 6.93 22.11
N LYS A 202 0.52 7.72 21.53
CA LYS A 202 -0.43 7.22 20.54
C LYS A 202 -0.56 8.15 19.35
N GLN A 203 -0.65 7.59 18.15
CA GLN A 203 -0.90 8.34 16.92
C GLN A 203 -2.39 8.23 16.59
N ILE A 204 -3.06 9.36 16.43
CA ILE A 204 -4.51 9.42 16.17
C ILE A 204 -4.79 10.38 15.02
N THR A 205 -5.93 10.22 14.35
CA THR A 205 -6.42 11.20 13.38
C THR A 205 -7.73 11.79 13.88
N GLY A 206 -7.72 13.09 14.14
CA GLY A 206 -8.89 13.75 14.70
C GLY A 206 -8.65 15.22 14.98
N LEU A 207 -9.27 15.70 16.04
CA LEU A 207 -9.23 17.08 16.50
C LEU A 207 -8.66 17.11 17.92
N ARG A 208 -7.78 18.07 18.20
CA ARG A 208 -7.32 18.39 19.54
C ARG A 208 -7.41 19.90 19.78
N VAL A 209 -8.00 20.27 20.89
CA VAL A 209 -8.12 21.66 21.37
C VAL A 209 -7.36 21.77 22.67
N GLU A 210 -6.49 22.77 22.77
CA GLU A 210 -5.73 23.12 23.96
C GLU A 210 -6.04 24.58 24.32
N ALA A 211 -6.30 24.86 25.59
CA ALA A 211 -6.61 26.21 26.08
C ALA A 211 -5.91 26.48 27.41
N LYS A 212 -5.28 27.65 27.50
CA LYS A 212 -4.79 28.27 28.74
C LYS A 212 -5.90 29.18 29.28
N ILE A 213 -6.67 28.66 30.24
CA ILE A 213 -7.81 29.38 30.83
C ILE A 213 -7.32 30.58 31.66
N ASN A 214 -6.25 30.37 32.42
CA ASN A 214 -5.54 31.41 33.16
C ASN A 214 -4.06 31.00 33.33
N ASP A 215 -3.29 31.73 34.14
CA ASP A 215 -1.86 31.45 34.33
C ASP A 215 -1.56 30.12 35.02
N HIS A 216 -2.54 29.54 35.72
CA HIS A 216 -2.40 28.32 36.49
C HIS A 216 -3.07 27.12 35.83
N LEU A 217 -4.15 27.31 35.08
CA LEU A 217 -4.98 26.24 34.53
C LEU A 217 -4.84 26.13 33.01
N LYS A 218 -4.41 24.95 32.56
CA LYS A 218 -4.41 24.51 31.16
C LYS A 218 -5.34 23.32 31.01
N VAL A 219 -6.11 23.31 29.95
CA VAL A 219 -7.00 22.20 29.60
C VAL A 219 -6.77 21.79 28.16
N ALA A 220 -6.91 20.50 27.87
CA ALA A 220 -6.95 20.01 26.51
C ALA A 220 -7.96 18.88 26.36
N ALA A 221 -8.56 18.79 25.17
CA ALA A 221 -9.48 17.73 24.80
C ALA A 221 -9.17 17.29 23.37
N SER A 222 -9.22 15.99 23.14
CA SER A 222 -8.94 15.38 21.84
C SER A 222 -10.03 14.39 21.51
N GLY A 223 -10.53 14.41 20.27
CA GLY A 223 -11.49 13.44 19.76
C GLY A 223 -11.02 12.92 18.41
N ALA A 224 -10.96 11.60 18.24
CA ALA A 224 -10.38 10.99 17.06
C ALA A 224 -11.01 9.65 16.69
N VAL A 225 -10.79 9.26 15.44
CA VAL A 225 -10.93 7.88 14.99
C VAL A 225 -9.55 7.24 15.02
N VAL A 226 -9.46 6.07 15.65
CA VAL A 226 -8.18 5.38 15.84
C VAL A 226 -7.83 4.58 14.59
N ARG A 227 -6.59 4.73 14.11
CA ARG A 227 -6.09 4.02 12.91
C ARG A 227 -5.69 2.56 13.18
N GLY A 228 -5.36 2.21 14.42
CA GLY A 228 -4.87 0.88 14.76
C GLY A 228 -4.82 0.59 16.25
N LYS A 229 -4.50 -0.66 16.60
CA LYS A 229 -4.43 -1.13 17.99
C LYS A 229 -2.99 -1.27 18.44
N PHE A 230 -2.76 -0.98 19.72
CA PHE A 230 -1.48 -1.21 20.37
C PHE A 230 -1.32 -2.69 20.74
N ASN A 231 -0.12 -3.23 20.53
CA ASN A 231 0.26 -4.56 20.99
C ASN A 231 1.73 -4.59 21.42
N SER A 232 2.05 -5.54 22.31
CA SER A 232 3.41 -5.85 22.72
C SER A 232 3.70 -7.29 22.35
N TYR A 233 4.72 -7.50 21.50
CA TYR A 233 5.14 -8.82 21.04
C TYR A 233 6.53 -9.13 21.59
N ARG A 234 6.71 -10.34 22.13
CA ARG A 234 7.96 -10.78 22.75
C ARG A 234 8.55 -11.95 22.00
N ILE A 235 9.84 -11.86 21.71
CA ILE A 235 10.61 -12.94 21.10
C ILE A 235 11.93 -13.13 21.85
N THR A 236 12.42 -14.36 21.82
CA THR A 236 13.77 -14.68 22.29
C THR A 236 14.70 -14.70 21.08
N GLY A 237 15.83 -14.01 21.19
CA GLY A 237 16.86 -14.00 20.16
C GLY A 237 17.35 -15.41 19.84
N ARG A 238 17.92 -15.59 18.64
CA ARG A 238 18.57 -16.82 18.24
C ARG A 238 20.01 -16.51 17.86
N GLU A 239 20.93 -17.30 18.39
CA GLU A 239 22.36 -17.16 18.11
C GLU A 239 22.62 -17.14 16.60
N GLY A 240 23.40 -16.16 16.13
CA GLY A 240 23.73 -16.01 14.71
C GLY A 240 22.57 -15.59 13.80
N ASN A 241 21.38 -15.32 14.33
CA ASN A 241 20.23 -14.85 13.54
C ASN A 241 19.90 -13.39 13.86
N GLN A 242 20.15 -12.51 12.90
CA GLN A 242 19.82 -11.07 13.03
C GLN A 242 18.43 -10.73 12.48
N GLY A 243 17.67 -11.72 12.02
CA GLY A 243 16.36 -11.55 11.41
C GLY A 243 16.36 -11.89 9.91
N PRO A 244 15.21 -11.69 9.23
CA PRO A 244 14.00 -11.07 9.76
C PRO A 244 13.27 -11.93 10.79
N TYR A 245 12.87 -11.32 11.90
CA TYR A 245 11.96 -11.93 12.89
C TYR A 245 10.54 -11.46 12.62
N LYS A 246 9.62 -12.41 12.45
CA LYS A 246 8.19 -12.13 12.24
C LYS A 246 7.54 -11.60 13.52
N ILE A 247 6.77 -10.52 13.39
CA ILE A 247 5.99 -9.89 14.45
C ILE A 247 4.52 -10.25 14.22
N TYR A 248 3.86 -10.76 15.25
CA TYR A 248 2.46 -11.16 15.18
C TYR A 248 1.57 -10.16 15.92
N GLY A 249 0.32 -10.03 15.45
CA GLY A 249 -0.69 -9.24 16.13
C GLY A 249 -1.21 -9.92 17.40
N LYS A 250 -2.14 -9.26 18.08
CA LYS A 250 -2.65 -9.68 19.41
C LYS A 250 -3.33 -11.06 19.39
N ASN A 251 -3.90 -11.47 18.26
CA ASN A 251 -4.55 -12.77 18.08
C ASN A 251 -3.69 -13.76 17.28
N ASN A 252 -2.36 -13.58 17.26
CA ASN A 252 -1.41 -14.37 16.46
C ASN A 252 -1.64 -14.26 14.94
N GLU A 253 -2.21 -13.15 14.47
CA GLU A 253 -2.28 -12.85 13.05
C GLU A 253 -0.86 -12.58 12.47
N PRO A 254 -0.41 -13.33 11.43
CA PRO A 254 0.92 -13.14 10.82
C PRO A 254 0.96 -11.96 9.83
N ALA A 255 -0.19 -11.58 9.26
CA ALA A 255 -0.30 -10.54 8.24
C ALA A 255 -0.89 -9.28 8.87
N ILE A 256 -0.05 -8.51 9.55
CA ILE A 256 -0.41 -7.21 10.13
C ILE A 256 0.31 -6.09 9.41
N LEU A 257 -0.38 -4.95 9.27
CA LEU A 257 0.23 -3.71 8.79
C LEU A 257 0.61 -2.84 9.99
N MET A 258 1.89 -2.76 10.30
CA MET A 258 2.37 -1.96 11.43
C MET A 258 2.36 -0.46 11.08
N ILE A 259 1.93 0.38 12.02
CA ILE A 259 1.95 1.84 11.88
C ILE A 259 3.40 2.31 12.05
N ARG A 260 3.96 2.92 11.00
CA ARG A 260 5.35 3.39 10.99
C ARG A 260 5.65 4.41 12.09
N GLY A 261 6.74 4.19 12.82
CA GLY A 261 7.20 5.08 13.89
C GLY A 261 6.37 4.97 15.17
N SER A 262 5.42 4.05 15.24
CA SER A 262 4.74 3.69 16.48
C SER A 262 5.55 2.70 17.32
N GLU A 263 6.57 2.06 16.73
CA GLU A 263 7.33 1.02 17.38
C GLU A 263 8.29 1.54 18.44
N GLN A 264 8.43 0.76 19.51
CA GLN A 264 9.50 0.85 20.49
C GLN A 264 10.05 -0.56 20.71
N VAL A 265 11.36 -0.72 20.48
CA VAL A 265 12.02 -2.02 20.63
C VAL A 265 12.91 -1.97 21.85
N TYR A 266 12.74 -2.95 22.72
CA TYR A 266 13.50 -3.13 23.94
C TYR A 266 14.24 -4.46 23.89
N ILE A 267 15.52 -4.46 24.24
CA ILE A 267 16.30 -5.67 24.46
C ILE A 267 16.71 -5.68 25.92
N ASN A 268 16.30 -6.73 26.64
CA ASN A 268 16.55 -6.87 28.08
C ASN A 268 16.12 -5.63 28.89
N GLY A 269 15.05 -4.96 28.45
CA GLY A 269 14.51 -3.75 29.06
C GLY A 269 15.13 -2.43 28.60
N ILE A 270 16.18 -2.46 27.76
CA ILE A 270 16.84 -1.26 27.22
C ILE A 270 16.24 -0.95 25.85
N GLN A 271 15.72 0.27 25.68
CA GLN A 271 15.21 0.73 24.39
C GLN A 271 16.37 0.95 23.41
N ILE A 272 16.28 0.33 22.22
CA ILE A 272 17.25 0.47 21.13
C ILE A 272 16.71 1.39 20.02
N LYS A 273 17.58 1.83 19.10
CA LYS A 273 17.26 2.87 18.11
C LYS A 273 17.07 2.30 16.70
N ARG A 274 15.98 2.72 16.05
CA ARG A 274 15.72 2.41 14.64
C ARG A 274 16.62 3.20 13.68
N GLY A 275 17.07 2.55 12.61
CA GLY A 275 17.72 3.16 11.46
C GLY A 275 18.66 2.19 10.74
N GLU A 276 18.89 2.39 9.44
CA GLU A 276 19.82 1.56 8.65
C GLU A 276 21.24 1.54 9.23
N ASN A 277 21.67 2.67 9.81
CA ASN A 277 22.97 2.82 10.49
C ASN A 277 22.83 2.89 12.03
N LYS A 278 21.75 2.32 12.58
CA LYS A 278 21.47 2.24 14.03
C LYS A 278 21.27 0.77 14.41
N ASP A 279 20.48 0.47 15.43
CA ASP A 279 20.46 -0.87 16.03
C ASP A 279 19.57 -1.85 15.27
N TYR A 280 18.49 -1.37 14.62
CA TYR A 280 17.56 -2.22 13.88
C TYR A 280 16.80 -1.48 12.77
N THR A 281 16.19 -2.25 11.87
CA THR A 281 15.23 -1.84 10.85
C THR A 281 13.94 -2.66 10.96
N ILE A 282 12.81 -2.10 10.49
CA ILE A 282 11.52 -2.80 10.43
C ILE A 282 10.95 -2.67 9.03
N ASP A 283 10.52 -3.79 8.48
CA ASP A 283 9.55 -3.85 7.40
C ASP A 283 8.14 -3.80 8.01
N TYR A 284 7.47 -2.66 7.86
CA TYR A 284 6.14 -2.44 8.43
C TYR A 284 5.02 -3.18 7.72
N ASN A 285 5.24 -3.60 6.47
CA ASN A 285 4.25 -4.29 5.64
C ASN A 285 4.28 -5.79 5.90
N LEU A 286 5.50 -6.33 6.06
CA LEU A 286 5.70 -7.72 6.43
C LEU A 286 5.63 -7.91 7.95
N ALA A 287 5.62 -6.84 8.73
CA ALA A 287 5.74 -6.90 10.19
C ALA A 287 6.96 -7.73 10.59
N GLU A 288 8.12 -7.35 10.06
CA GLU A 288 9.38 -8.06 10.27
C GLU A 288 10.45 -7.11 10.78
N ILE A 289 11.18 -7.52 11.82
CA ILE A 289 12.31 -6.76 12.38
C ILE A 289 13.63 -7.43 12.02
N THR A 290 14.59 -6.62 11.59
CA THR A 290 15.97 -7.05 11.33
C THR A 290 16.92 -6.20 12.15
N PHE A 291 17.79 -6.84 12.92
CA PHE A 291 18.82 -6.21 13.73
C PHE A 291 20.07 -6.00 12.89
N ASN A 292 20.70 -4.84 13.07
CA ASN A 292 21.92 -4.53 12.33
C ASN A 292 23.13 -5.12 13.04
N THR A 293 24.25 -5.24 12.33
CA THR A 293 25.51 -5.75 12.90
C THR A 293 26.08 -4.86 14.01
N THR A 294 25.59 -3.62 14.16
CA THR A 294 25.92 -2.74 15.29
C THR A 294 25.32 -3.19 16.61
N TYR A 295 24.32 -4.08 16.59
CA TYR A 295 23.69 -4.66 17.77
C TYR A 295 23.45 -6.18 17.56
N PRO A 296 24.47 -7.04 17.75
CA PRO A 296 24.36 -8.47 17.52
C PRO A 296 23.41 -9.17 18.50
N ILE A 297 22.44 -9.91 17.97
CA ILE A 297 21.49 -10.72 18.74
C ILE A 297 22.07 -12.11 19.07
N THR A 298 21.94 -12.50 20.35
CA THR A 298 22.31 -13.80 20.91
C THR A 298 21.09 -14.55 21.45
N ASN A 299 21.24 -15.83 21.79
CA ASN A 299 20.12 -16.69 22.24
C ASN A 299 19.53 -16.36 23.62
N ASP A 300 20.21 -15.55 24.43
CA ASP A 300 19.79 -15.14 25.78
C ASP A 300 19.04 -13.80 25.78
N MET A 301 19.07 -13.06 24.67
CA MET A 301 18.40 -11.77 24.56
C MET A 301 16.88 -11.91 24.52
N ARG A 302 16.20 -11.11 25.35
CA ARG A 302 14.74 -10.97 25.37
C ARG A 302 14.36 -9.67 24.67
N ILE A 303 13.66 -9.81 23.55
CA ILE A 303 13.28 -8.72 22.69
C ILE A 303 11.79 -8.48 22.91
N ALA A 304 11.43 -7.25 23.29
CA ALA A 304 10.05 -6.79 23.39
C ALA A 304 9.83 -5.68 22.37
N ILE A 305 8.78 -5.82 21.58
CA ILE A 305 8.43 -4.89 20.51
C ILE A 305 7.03 -4.38 20.82
N GLU A 306 6.95 -3.11 21.19
CA GLU A 306 5.69 -2.40 21.41
C GLU A 306 5.36 -1.61 20.16
N PHE A 307 4.16 -1.73 19.61
CA PHE A 307 3.80 -1.11 18.34
C PHE A 307 2.29 -0.94 18.17
N GLN A 308 1.90 -0.10 17.22
CA GLN A 308 0.53 -0.05 16.73
C GLN A 308 0.45 -0.73 15.36
N TYR A 309 -0.66 -1.41 15.09
CA TYR A 309 -0.93 -2.01 13.78
C TYR A 309 -2.38 -1.77 13.38
N ALA A 310 -2.64 -1.71 12.07
CA ALA A 310 -3.98 -1.54 11.55
C ALA A 310 -4.84 -2.75 11.94
N ASP A 311 -5.87 -2.51 12.75
CA ASP A 311 -6.93 -3.46 13.04
C ASP A 311 -8.24 -2.80 12.61
N ARG A 312 -8.84 -3.34 11.55
CA ARG A 312 -10.04 -2.79 10.92
C ARG A 312 -11.23 -3.73 11.16
N ASN A 313 -11.35 -4.34 12.33
CA ASN A 313 -12.56 -5.09 12.67
C ASN A 313 -13.75 -4.16 12.97
N TYR A 314 -13.53 -3.08 13.73
CA TYR A 314 -14.55 -2.10 14.12
C TYR A 314 -14.05 -0.67 13.94
N THR A 315 -14.94 0.26 13.63
CA THR A 315 -14.66 1.69 13.79
C THR A 315 -14.43 1.98 15.27
N ARG A 316 -13.31 2.65 15.58
CA ARG A 316 -12.90 2.90 16.95
C ARG A 316 -12.77 4.38 17.22
N PHE A 317 -13.47 4.85 18.25
CA PHE A 317 -13.42 6.24 18.69
C PHE A 317 -12.52 6.37 19.92
N LEU A 318 -11.78 7.46 19.98
CA LEU A 318 -10.93 7.80 21.10
C LEU A 318 -11.21 9.23 21.55
N THR A 319 -11.35 9.42 22.86
CA THR A 319 -11.24 10.73 23.50
C THR A 319 -10.09 10.72 24.50
N TYR A 320 -9.37 11.83 24.55
CA TYR A 320 -8.33 12.07 25.55
C TYR A 320 -8.41 13.51 26.03
N GLU A 321 -8.64 13.66 27.33
CA GLU A 321 -8.85 14.93 28.01
C GLU A 321 -7.82 15.08 29.13
N GLU A 322 -7.34 16.30 29.33
CA GLU A 322 -6.41 16.62 30.40
C GLU A 322 -6.68 18.01 30.96
N ALA A 323 -6.53 18.14 32.27
CA ALA A 323 -6.64 19.40 32.99
C ALA A 323 -5.45 19.50 33.95
N VAL A 324 -4.61 20.50 33.75
CA VAL A 324 -3.38 20.71 34.52
C VAL A 324 -3.45 22.06 35.21
N TYR A 325 -3.53 22.03 36.54
CA TYR A 325 -3.44 23.18 37.41
C TYR A 325 -2.05 23.21 38.07
N LYS A 326 -1.32 24.32 37.92
CA LYS A 326 -0.02 24.54 38.54
C LYS A 326 0.00 25.79 39.40
N SER A 327 0.44 25.67 40.64
CA SER A 327 0.67 26.78 41.57
C SER A 327 1.95 26.54 42.38
N PRO A 328 2.50 27.56 43.06
CA PRO A 328 3.74 27.37 43.82
C PRO A 328 3.69 26.27 44.89
N LYS A 329 2.51 25.99 45.48
CA LYS A 329 2.34 24.98 46.54
C LYS A 329 1.66 23.70 46.07
N LEU A 330 0.85 23.76 45.02
CA LEU A 330 -0.04 22.68 44.61
C LEU A 330 -0.05 22.55 43.09
N ASN A 331 0.27 21.36 42.60
CA ASN A 331 0.10 20.96 41.21
C ASN A 331 -0.92 19.82 41.17
N ILE A 332 -1.99 19.96 40.39
CA ILE A 332 -3.00 18.92 40.17
C ILE A 332 -3.11 18.69 38.68
N SER A 333 -3.06 17.42 38.27
CA SER A 333 -3.32 17.02 36.89
C SER A 333 -4.41 15.95 36.87
N GLY A 334 -5.49 16.22 36.15
CA GLY A 334 -6.52 15.24 35.83
C GLY A 334 -6.36 14.79 34.39
N TYR A 335 -6.54 13.50 34.14
CA TYR A 335 -6.47 12.93 32.81
C TYR A 335 -7.61 11.93 32.62
N PHE A 336 -8.27 11.96 31.47
CA PHE A 336 -9.28 10.99 31.08
C PHE A 336 -8.95 10.45 29.69
N TYR A 337 -8.91 9.13 29.57
CA TYR A 337 -8.72 8.42 28.31
C TYR A 337 -9.89 7.46 28.13
N SER A 338 -10.47 7.45 26.94
CA SER A 338 -11.50 6.46 26.58
C SER A 338 -11.33 6.06 25.12
N GLU A 339 -11.26 4.77 24.88
CA GLU A 339 -11.18 4.14 23.56
C GLU A 339 -12.28 3.10 23.46
N ASN A 340 -13.17 3.23 22.47
CA ASN A 340 -14.38 2.45 22.39
C ASN A 340 -14.65 2.00 20.94
N ASP A 341 -14.85 0.69 20.75
CA ASP A 341 -15.25 0.12 19.47
C ASP A 341 -16.76 0.33 19.24
N ALA A 342 -17.10 0.77 18.03
CA ALA A 342 -18.49 0.88 17.61
C ALA A 342 -19.03 -0.51 17.24
N LYS A 343 -19.69 -1.17 18.19
CA LYS A 343 -20.26 -2.53 18.01
C LYS A 343 -21.16 -2.71 16.78
N ASN A 344 -21.79 -1.63 16.30
CA ASN A 344 -22.70 -1.62 15.15
C ASN A 344 -22.07 -1.09 13.85
N GLN A 345 -20.76 -0.86 13.82
CA GLN A 345 -20.02 -0.45 12.61
C GLN A 345 -18.81 -1.36 12.37
N PRO A 346 -19.04 -2.65 12.06
CA PRO A 346 -17.96 -3.52 11.62
C PRO A 346 -17.39 -3.02 10.29
N LEU A 347 -16.08 -3.13 10.12
CA LEU A 347 -15.39 -2.70 8.91
C LEU A 347 -15.00 -3.91 8.04
N GLN A 348 -14.16 -4.81 8.54
CA GLN A 348 -13.75 -6.04 7.83
C GLN A 348 -14.51 -7.29 8.28
N GLN A 349 -14.95 -7.34 9.54
CA GLN A 349 -15.54 -8.53 10.13
C GLN A 349 -17.07 -8.46 10.11
N ASN A 350 -17.68 -9.02 9.07
CA ASN A 350 -19.14 -9.10 8.99
C ASN A 350 -19.65 -10.30 9.81
N LEU A 351 -20.27 -10.04 10.97
CA LEU A 351 -20.74 -11.07 11.88
C LEU A 351 -22.17 -11.51 11.58
N THR A 352 -22.38 -12.82 11.49
CA THR A 352 -23.73 -13.40 11.50
C THR A 352 -24.37 -13.29 12.88
N ASP A 353 -25.69 -13.40 12.98
CA ASP A 353 -26.37 -13.35 14.28
C ASP A 353 -26.00 -14.52 15.19
N ALA A 354 -25.72 -15.70 14.61
CA ALA A 354 -25.17 -16.83 15.35
C ALA A 354 -23.80 -16.50 15.97
N GLN A 355 -22.92 -15.83 15.22
CA GLN A 355 -21.62 -15.39 15.73
C GLN A 355 -21.74 -14.31 16.81
N LYS A 356 -22.70 -13.38 16.69
CA LYS A 356 -22.99 -12.40 17.75
C LYS A 356 -23.48 -13.08 19.03
N ASN A 357 -24.31 -14.13 18.92
CA ASN A 357 -24.77 -14.90 20.06
C ASN A 357 -23.63 -15.67 20.75
N ILE A 358 -22.63 -16.15 19.99
CA ILE A 358 -21.40 -16.73 20.54
C ILE A 358 -20.68 -15.67 21.38
N LEU A 359 -20.46 -14.46 20.84
CA LEU A 359 -19.84 -13.37 21.59
C LEU A 359 -20.65 -13.00 22.84
N ALA A 360 -21.97 -12.85 22.72
CA ALA A 360 -22.83 -12.53 23.86
C ALA A 360 -22.78 -13.61 24.96
N SER A 361 -22.59 -14.87 24.58
CA SER A 361 -22.51 -16.00 25.52
C SER A 361 -21.14 -16.15 26.17
N ALA A 362 -20.07 -15.71 25.49
CA ALA A 362 -18.68 -15.94 25.88
C ALA A 362 -18.17 -15.09 27.06
N GLY A 363 -18.85 -14.00 27.43
CA GLY A 363 -18.37 -13.08 28.47
C GLY A 363 -16.99 -12.52 28.10
N ASN A 364 -16.05 -12.48 29.05
CA ASN A 364 -14.67 -12.05 28.80
C ASN A 364 -13.74 -13.18 28.31
N ASN A 365 -14.24 -14.40 28.11
CA ASN A 365 -13.43 -15.56 27.77
C ASN A 365 -13.18 -15.70 26.25
N THR A 366 -11.99 -15.27 25.83
CA THR A 366 -11.61 -15.28 24.40
C THR A 366 -11.49 -16.67 23.76
N ASN A 367 -11.36 -17.74 24.55
CA ASN A 367 -11.33 -19.11 24.03
C ASN A 367 -12.71 -19.60 23.56
N LEU A 368 -13.78 -18.99 24.07
CA LEU A 368 -15.16 -19.28 23.66
C LEU A 368 -15.62 -18.45 22.45
N MET A 369 -14.83 -17.44 22.06
CA MET A 369 -15.14 -16.54 20.94
C MET A 369 -14.67 -17.15 19.61
N VAL A 370 -15.17 -18.34 19.30
CA VAL A 370 -14.81 -19.10 18.09
C VAL A 370 -16.07 -19.56 17.37
N ALA A 371 -16.05 -19.55 16.04
CA ALA A 371 -17.11 -20.09 15.20
C ALA A 371 -16.57 -21.14 14.24
N GLU A 372 -17.45 -22.00 13.74
CA GLU A 372 -17.15 -22.87 12.60
C GLU A 372 -16.71 -22.01 11.41
N SER A 373 -15.62 -22.43 10.76
CA SER A 373 -15.03 -21.73 9.61
C SER A 373 -15.70 -22.07 8.28
N ALA A 374 -16.48 -23.16 8.26
CA ALA A 374 -16.98 -23.76 7.04
C ALA A 374 -18.16 -22.97 6.47
N PHE A 375 -18.11 -22.71 5.17
CA PHE A 375 -19.25 -22.19 4.42
C PHE A 375 -19.36 -22.92 3.08
N LEU A 376 -20.59 -23.01 2.58
CA LEU A 376 -20.90 -23.68 1.32
C LEU A 376 -20.22 -22.96 0.16
N ASP A 377 -19.56 -23.70 -0.72
CA ASP A 377 -18.94 -23.17 -1.93
C ASP A 377 -19.15 -24.13 -3.11
N SER A 378 -19.07 -23.61 -4.33
CA SER A 378 -19.19 -24.40 -5.55
C SER A 378 -17.86 -25.05 -5.91
N PHE A 379 -17.93 -26.22 -6.56
CA PHE A 379 -16.76 -26.93 -7.07
C PHE A 379 -15.92 -26.02 -7.99
N ASP A 380 -14.61 -26.03 -7.76
CA ASP A 380 -13.60 -25.35 -8.57
C ASP A 380 -12.30 -26.14 -8.41
N GLU A 381 -11.68 -26.52 -9.53
CA GLU A 381 -10.43 -27.28 -9.56
C GLU A 381 -9.25 -26.52 -8.92
N ASN A 382 -9.35 -25.19 -8.80
CA ASN A 382 -8.33 -24.33 -8.18
C ASN A 382 -8.60 -24.04 -6.70
N LYS A 383 -9.58 -24.70 -6.08
CA LYS A 383 -9.90 -24.57 -4.65
C LYS A 383 -9.66 -25.87 -3.89
N ILE A 384 -9.34 -25.73 -2.61
CA ILE A 384 -9.32 -26.86 -1.67
C ILE A 384 -10.67 -26.87 -0.96
N LEU A 385 -11.50 -27.85 -1.30
CA LEU A 385 -12.87 -27.99 -0.80
C LEU A 385 -13.03 -29.30 -0.04
N TYR A 386 -13.98 -29.30 0.90
CA TYR A 386 -14.25 -30.43 1.77
C TYR A 386 -15.73 -30.78 1.73
N LYS A 387 -16.07 -32.06 1.83
CA LYS A 387 -17.43 -32.51 2.13
C LYS A 387 -17.55 -32.78 3.63
N LYS A 388 -18.75 -32.63 4.18
CA LYS A 388 -19.05 -33.04 5.55
C LYS A 388 -19.30 -34.55 5.59
N VAL A 389 -18.60 -35.27 6.47
CA VAL A 389 -18.80 -36.70 6.72
C VAL A 389 -18.90 -36.95 8.23
N ILE A 390 -19.50 -38.07 8.62
CA ILE A 390 -19.60 -38.46 10.02
C ILE A 390 -18.48 -39.47 10.30
N SER A 391 -17.59 -39.14 11.24
CA SER A 391 -16.58 -40.06 11.77
C SER A 391 -16.90 -40.36 13.24
N GLY A 392 -17.41 -41.57 13.50
CA GLY A 392 -17.93 -41.95 14.80
C GLY A 392 -19.16 -41.13 15.20
N ALA A 393 -19.02 -40.28 16.22
CA ALA A 393 -20.08 -39.39 16.72
C ALA A 393 -19.85 -37.91 16.38
N THR A 394 -18.92 -37.61 15.48
CA THR A 394 -18.50 -36.23 15.17
C THR A 394 -18.59 -35.97 13.66
N GLU A 395 -19.11 -34.80 13.30
CA GLU A 395 -19.08 -34.31 11.92
C GLU A 395 -17.68 -33.74 11.63
N VAL A 396 -17.07 -34.21 10.54
CA VAL A 396 -15.72 -33.87 10.13
C VAL A 396 -15.70 -33.49 8.64
N PHE A 397 -14.63 -32.82 8.23
CA PHE A 397 -14.44 -32.34 6.87
C PHE A 397 -13.44 -33.25 6.16
N GLU A 398 -13.90 -33.94 5.12
CA GLU A 398 -13.08 -34.78 4.27
C GLU A 398 -12.82 -34.07 2.95
N TYR A 399 -11.56 -33.98 2.53
CA TYR A 399 -11.19 -33.36 1.26
C TYR A 399 -11.91 -34.06 0.09
N SER A 400 -12.52 -33.28 -0.81
CA SER A 400 -13.21 -33.82 -1.99
C SER A 400 -12.96 -32.97 -3.23
N GLN A 401 -12.80 -33.65 -4.37
CA GLN A 401 -12.76 -33.06 -5.71
C GLN A 401 -13.96 -33.51 -6.57
N ASN A 402 -14.98 -34.12 -5.95
CA ASN A 402 -16.17 -34.55 -6.68
C ASN A 402 -17.15 -33.36 -6.85
N PRO A 403 -17.46 -32.94 -8.09
CA PRO A 403 -18.41 -31.85 -8.32
C PRO A 403 -19.85 -32.15 -7.88
N ASP A 404 -20.20 -33.43 -7.69
CA ASP A 404 -21.53 -33.85 -7.25
C ASP A 404 -21.71 -33.80 -5.71
N ASP A 405 -20.64 -33.57 -4.95
CA ASP A 405 -20.70 -33.45 -3.49
C ASP A 405 -21.19 -32.06 -3.06
N ILE A 406 -21.75 -31.98 -1.85
CA ILE A 406 -21.96 -30.70 -1.16
C ILE A 406 -20.63 -30.26 -0.56
N LEU A 407 -20.03 -29.25 -1.19
CA LEU A 407 -18.68 -28.79 -0.88
C LEU A 407 -18.66 -27.55 0.00
N TYR A 408 -17.68 -27.51 0.89
CA TYR A 408 -17.44 -26.44 1.83
C TYR A 408 -16.02 -25.93 1.66
N PHE A 409 -15.87 -24.61 1.66
CA PHE A 409 -14.58 -23.99 1.93
C PHE A 409 -14.38 -23.94 3.44
N VAL A 410 -13.24 -24.43 3.91
CA VAL A 410 -12.95 -24.60 5.35
C VAL A 410 -11.59 -24.00 5.67
N THR A 411 -11.53 -23.17 6.71
CA THR A 411 -10.27 -22.61 7.22
C THR A 411 -9.85 -23.34 8.48
N PHE A 412 -8.66 -23.92 8.45
CA PHE A 412 -8.11 -24.65 9.59
C PHE A 412 -7.18 -23.75 10.41
N THR A 413 -7.53 -23.53 11.66
CA THR A 413 -6.72 -22.77 12.62
C THR A 413 -5.79 -23.72 13.37
N ASN A 414 -4.50 -23.38 13.45
CA ASN A 414 -3.54 -24.09 14.29
C ASN A 414 -3.81 -23.76 15.77
N VAL A 415 -4.22 -24.77 16.53
CA VAL A 415 -4.54 -24.68 17.97
C VAL A 415 -3.42 -25.25 18.85
N GLY A 416 -2.32 -25.70 18.24
CA GLY A 416 -1.15 -26.28 18.89
C GLY A 416 -1.14 -27.81 18.87
N LEU A 417 0.04 -28.39 19.09
CA LEU A 417 0.25 -29.84 19.09
C LEU A 417 -0.72 -30.56 20.05
N GLN A 418 -1.39 -31.59 19.54
CA GLN A 418 -2.36 -32.44 20.28
C GLN A 418 -3.52 -31.66 20.91
N LYS A 419 -3.89 -30.53 20.31
CA LYS A 419 -5.05 -29.72 20.71
C LYS A 419 -6.10 -29.59 19.63
N GLY A 420 -5.78 -30.06 18.42
CA GLY A 420 -6.69 -30.04 17.28
C GLY A 420 -7.03 -31.45 16.82
N ASP A 421 -7.88 -31.52 15.81
CA ASP A 421 -8.40 -32.79 15.30
C ASP A 421 -7.82 -33.16 13.93
N TYR A 422 -7.11 -32.21 13.30
CA TYR A 422 -6.57 -32.33 11.94
C TYR A 422 -5.05 -32.13 11.90
N VAL A 423 -4.42 -32.75 10.92
CA VAL A 423 -3.02 -32.49 10.51
C VAL A 423 -2.98 -32.04 9.06
N ILE A 424 -1.86 -31.48 8.63
CA ILE A 424 -1.61 -31.24 7.21
C ILE A 424 -1.27 -32.59 6.58
N ASP A 425 -2.09 -33.07 5.65
CA ASP A 425 -1.80 -34.26 4.82
C ASP A 425 -0.74 -33.90 3.78
N ARG A 426 -1.01 -32.85 2.99
CA ARG A 426 -0.10 -32.37 1.94
C ARG A 426 -0.19 -30.88 1.72
N SER A 427 0.91 -30.30 1.26
CA SER A 427 0.98 -28.92 0.76
C SER A 427 1.02 -28.94 -0.77
N THR A 428 0.08 -28.24 -1.39
CA THR A 428 -0.05 -28.11 -2.85
C THR A 428 0.28 -26.68 -3.29
N ALA A 429 0.30 -26.43 -4.61
CA ALA A 429 0.47 -25.08 -5.14
C ALA A 429 -0.67 -24.11 -4.77
N ILE A 430 -1.88 -24.64 -4.52
CA ILE A 430 -3.07 -23.85 -4.16
C ILE A 430 -3.28 -23.73 -2.64
N GLY A 431 -2.55 -24.50 -1.82
CA GLY A 431 -2.62 -24.45 -0.36
C GLY A 431 -2.44 -25.80 0.33
N ASN A 432 -2.67 -25.83 1.65
CA ASN A 432 -2.59 -27.04 2.46
C ASN A 432 -3.93 -27.80 2.46
N VAL A 433 -3.85 -29.12 2.28
CA VAL A 433 -4.95 -30.05 2.49
C VAL A 433 -4.83 -30.64 3.89
N TYR A 434 -5.94 -30.67 4.62
CA TYR A 434 -5.99 -31.15 6.00
C TYR A 434 -6.72 -32.48 6.07
N GLU A 435 -6.23 -33.38 6.92
CA GLU A 435 -6.83 -34.68 7.18
C GLU A 435 -7.22 -34.80 8.65
N TYR A 436 -8.41 -35.36 8.89
CA TYR A 436 -8.89 -35.65 10.23
C TYR A 436 -8.16 -36.88 10.79
N VAL A 437 -7.46 -36.71 11.92
CA VAL A 437 -6.70 -37.79 12.57
C VAL A 437 -7.31 -38.25 13.89
N GLY A 438 -8.40 -37.62 14.34
CA GLY A 438 -9.06 -37.93 15.60
C GLY A 438 -8.98 -36.77 16.60
N ARG A 439 -9.91 -36.77 17.56
CA ARG A 439 -10.05 -35.68 18.53
C ARG A 439 -8.77 -35.47 19.36
N ASN A 440 -8.25 -34.25 19.37
CA ASN A 440 -7.00 -33.87 20.04
C ASN A 440 -5.75 -34.67 19.57
N GLN A 441 -5.78 -35.31 18.41
CA GLN A 441 -4.63 -36.04 17.85
C GLN A 441 -3.86 -35.21 16.81
N GLY A 442 -4.43 -34.08 16.39
CA GLY A 442 -3.85 -33.15 15.42
C GLY A 442 -3.40 -31.83 16.05
N SER A 443 -3.10 -30.87 15.18
CA SER A 443 -2.74 -29.49 15.57
C SER A 443 -3.71 -28.44 15.04
N TYR A 444 -4.69 -28.85 14.24
CA TYR A 444 -5.58 -27.95 13.51
C TYR A 444 -7.05 -28.25 13.78
N THR A 445 -7.88 -27.21 13.78
CA THR A 445 -9.34 -27.30 13.99
C THR A 445 -10.05 -26.37 13.00
N PRO A 446 -11.21 -26.77 12.42
CA PRO A 446 -11.94 -26.00 11.40
C PRO A 446 -12.74 -24.81 11.99
N ILE A 447 -12.10 -24.01 12.83
CA ILE A 447 -12.70 -22.84 13.49
C ILE A 447 -12.01 -21.54 13.08
N ILE A 448 -12.72 -20.44 13.19
CA ILE A 448 -12.17 -19.08 13.13
C ILE A 448 -12.38 -18.37 14.47
N LYS A 449 -11.43 -17.50 14.84
CA LYS A 449 -11.57 -16.64 16.01
C LYS A 449 -12.44 -15.44 15.66
N ILE A 450 -13.43 -15.16 16.50
CA ILE A 450 -14.30 -14.00 16.39
C ILE A 450 -13.73 -12.91 17.30
N ILE A 451 -13.38 -11.76 16.74
CA ILE A 451 -12.87 -10.62 17.51
C ILE A 451 -14.06 -9.79 18.02
N PRO A 452 -14.23 -9.62 19.35
CA PRO A 452 -15.28 -8.77 19.88
C PRO A 452 -14.91 -7.27 19.84
N PRO A 453 -15.91 -6.37 19.84
CA PRO A 453 -15.70 -4.96 20.11
C PRO A 453 -15.35 -4.75 21.60
N THR A 454 -14.40 -3.86 21.87
CA THR A 454 -13.83 -3.61 23.22
C THR A 454 -13.95 -2.16 23.65
N LYS A 455 -13.90 -1.91 24.96
CA LYS A 455 -13.90 -0.57 25.56
C LYS A 455 -12.83 -0.49 26.64
N GLN A 456 -11.98 0.52 26.56
CA GLN A 456 -10.96 0.82 27.56
C GLN A 456 -11.07 2.27 28.00
N GLN A 457 -11.24 2.49 29.29
CA GLN A 457 -11.32 3.82 29.90
C GLN A 457 -10.38 3.89 31.09
N THR A 458 -9.75 5.05 31.28
CA THR A 458 -8.88 5.29 32.43
C THR A 458 -9.01 6.75 32.83
N PHE A 459 -9.30 6.98 34.11
CA PHE A 459 -9.31 8.29 34.72
C PHE A 459 -8.20 8.35 35.76
N VAL A 460 -7.36 9.38 35.69
CA VAL A 460 -6.23 9.58 36.59
C VAL A 460 -6.29 10.96 37.21
N VAL A 461 -6.07 11.04 38.53
CA VAL A 461 -5.81 12.29 39.24
C VAL A 461 -4.44 12.18 39.89
N LYS A 462 -3.52 13.06 39.48
CA LYS A 462 -2.19 13.24 40.06
C LYS A 462 -2.19 14.55 40.85
N SER A 463 -1.66 14.52 42.07
CA SER A 463 -1.42 15.71 42.88
C SER A 463 -0.02 15.73 43.44
N GLU A 464 0.60 16.89 43.40
CA GLU A 464 1.88 17.18 44.03
C GLU A 464 1.68 18.39 44.95
N TYR A 465 2.00 18.21 46.23
CA TYR A 465 1.87 19.25 47.25
C TYR A 465 3.22 19.53 47.91
N ASN A 466 3.67 20.78 47.80
CA ASN A 466 4.91 21.26 48.38
C ASN A 466 4.63 21.84 49.78
N PHE A 467 4.74 20.99 50.81
CA PHE A 467 4.60 21.40 52.22
C PHE A 467 5.66 22.42 52.63
N SER A 468 6.90 22.22 52.18
CA SER A 468 8.04 23.09 52.44
C SER A 468 9.03 23.02 51.28
N LYS A 469 10.10 23.83 51.29
CA LYS A 469 11.19 23.73 50.31
C LYS A 469 11.92 22.37 50.31
N LYS A 470 11.73 21.56 51.36
CA LYS A 470 12.40 20.26 51.54
C LYS A 470 11.43 19.08 51.54
N THR A 471 10.12 19.31 51.41
CA THR A 471 9.10 18.28 51.59
C THR A 471 8.02 18.43 50.53
N THR A 472 7.97 17.45 49.64
CA THR A 472 6.97 17.33 48.57
C THR A 472 6.28 15.98 48.72
N LEU A 473 4.96 15.99 48.66
CA LEU A 473 4.14 14.78 48.59
C LEU A 473 3.58 14.65 47.19
N ASN A 474 3.86 13.52 46.55
CA ASN A 474 3.23 13.14 45.29
C ASN A 474 2.17 12.10 45.59
N SER A 475 1.05 12.17 44.90
CA SER A 475 0.06 11.09 44.94
C SER A 475 -0.63 10.98 43.60
N GLU A 476 -1.00 9.77 43.22
CA GLU A 476 -1.71 9.49 41.99
C GLU A 476 -2.76 8.41 42.26
N ILE A 477 -3.97 8.64 41.78
CA ILE A 477 -5.08 7.69 41.86
C ILE A 477 -5.59 7.46 40.44
N ALA A 478 -5.80 6.20 40.08
CA ALA A 478 -6.32 5.80 38.79
C ALA A 478 -7.54 4.90 38.96
N ILE A 479 -8.56 5.12 38.12
CA ILE A 479 -9.74 4.26 37.99
C ILE A 479 -9.79 3.82 36.53
N GLY A 480 -9.77 2.51 36.30
CA GLY A 480 -9.89 1.91 34.98
C GLY A 480 -11.21 1.19 34.80
N ASN A 481 -11.72 1.19 33.56
CA ASN A 481 -12.80 0.32 33.10
C ASN A 481 -12.37 -0.33 31.78
N ASN A 482 -12.13 -1.64 31.78
CA ASN A 482 -11.65 -2.39 30.63
C ASN A 482 -12.58 -3.57 30.32
N ASP A 483 -13.44 -3.37 29.35
CA ASP A 483 -14.44 -4.31 28.87
C ASP A 483 -13.93 -4.97 27.59
N LYS A 484 -13.79 -6.30 27.64
CA LYS A 484 -13.20 -7.09 26.56
C LYS A 484 -14.23 -7.55 25.55
N ASN A 485 -15.53 -7.30 25.77
CA ASN A 485 -16.60 -7.78 24.91
C ASN A 485 -17.91 -6.99 25.06
N LEU A 486 -18.09 -5.96 24.25
CA LEU A 486 -19.29 -5.11 24.25
C LEU A 486 -20.57 -5.80 23.72
N PHE A 487 -20.52 -7.10 23.40
CA PHE A 487 -21.71 -7.93 23.13
C PHE A 487 -22.21 -8.70 24.35
N SER A 488 -21.45 -8.77 25.44
CA SER A 488 -21.81 -9.55 26.63
C SER A 488 -21.74 -8.69 27.88
N ASP A 489 -22.80 -8.72 28.69
CA ASP A 489 -22.81 -8.08 30.01
C ASP A 489 -22.28 -9.03 31.11
N LYS A 490 -21.86 -10.25 30.74
CA LYS A 490 -21.33 -11.23 31.71
C LYS A 490 -19.95 -10.80 32.18
N GLU A 491 -19.74 -10.84 33.50
CA GLU A 491 -18.46 -10.54 34.15
C GLU A 491 -18.05 -9.06 34.06
N ASP A 492 -18.98 -8.16 33.73
CA ASP A 492 -18.73 -6.72 33.63
C ASP A 492 -18.34 -6.07 34.96
N GLU A 493 -18.76 -6.68 36.08
CA GLU A 493 -18.31 -6.30 37.42
C GLU A 493 -16.78 -6.41 37.59
N ASN A 494 -16.11 -7.24 36.79
CA ASN A 494 -14.66 -7.42 36.81
C ASN A 494 -13.91 -6.43 35.90
N ASN A 495 -14.61 -5.57 35.17
CA ASN A 495 -14.00 -4.62 34.24
C ASN A 495 -13.40 -3.40 34.96
N ILE A 496 -13.86 -3.09 36.18
CA ILE A 496 -13.46 -1.89 36.93
C ILE A 496 -12.34 -2.21 37.91
N ALA A 497 -11.28 -1.39 37.90
CA ALA A 497 -10.16 -1.49 38.84
C ALA A 497 -9.72 -0.11 39.34
N VAL A 498 -9.19 -0.06 40.56
CA VAL A 498 -8.63 1.16 41.16
C VAL A 498 -7.18 0.89 41.56
N ALA A 499 -6.31 1.86 41.30
CA ALA A 499 -4.91 1.83 41.72
C ALA A 499 -4.50 3.18 42.33
N SER A 500 -3.55 3.16 43.26
CA SER A 500 -2.99 4.37 43.85
C SER A 500 -1.48 4.27 44.04
N LYS A 501 -0.81 5.42 44.01
CA LYS A 501 0.62 5.60 44.25
C LYS A 501 0.81 6.84 45.13
N LEU A 502 1.71 6.75 46.09
CA LEU A 502 2.13 7.84 46.99
C LEU A 502 3.65 7.99 46.89
#